data_AF-A0A7S2C3B7-F1
#
_entry.id   AF-A0A7S2C3B7-F1
#
_cell.length_a   1.000
_cell.length_b   1.000
_cell.length_c   1.000
_cell.angle_alpha   90.00
_cell.angle_beta   90.00
_cell.angle_gamma   90.00
#
_symmetry.space_group_name_H-M   'P 1'
#
loop_
_entity.id
_entity.type
_entity.pdbx_description
1 polymer ?
#
loop_
_entity_poly.entity_id
_entity_poly.type
_entity_poly.pdbx_seq_one_letter_code
_entity_poly.pdbx_strand_id
1 'polypeptide(L)'
;EGAYYGAAPAPMWATCRPAALAAHDAATGTGGRGHEMTPPFIMKAVYGSRPPTLLVLLRNPIDRFETSFWHHVHYPKRYGASADGLDAFARESIGGFERCAAA
;
A
#
# COMPACT_ATOMS: atom_id res chain seq x y z
N GLU A 1 20.12 9.47 -17.61
CA GLU A 1 20.07 10.35 -16.41
C GLU A 1 18.74 11.08 -16.49
N GLY A 2 17.79 11.10 -15.55
CA GLY A 2 17.74 10.86 -14.12
C GLY A 2 16.65 11.80 -13.60
N ALA A 3 15.41 11.34 -13.36
CA ALA A 3 14.32 12.23 -12.92
C ALA A 3 13.15 11.56 -12.14
N TYR A 4 13.17 10.25 -11.85
CA TYR A 4 12.07 9.61 -11.11
C TYR A 4 12.30 9.41 -9.60
N TYR A 5 13.48 9.80 -9.09
CA TYR A 5 13.83 9.71 -7.66
C TYR A 5 13.72 11.05 -6.90
N GLY A 6 13.21 12.11 -7.53
CA GLY A 6 13.21 13.46 -6.98
C GLY A 6 11.86 14.00 -6.49
N ALA A 7 10.75 13.28 -6.66
CA ALA A 7 9.48 13.73 -6.12
C ALA A 7 9.50 13.51 -4.60
N ALA A 8 9.44 14.61 -3.84
CA ALA A 8 9.19 14.54 -2.41
C ALA A 8 7.96 13.63 -2.19
N PRO A 9 7.99 12.70 -1.22
CA PRO A 9 6.83 11.88 -0.93
C PRO A 9 5.64 12.82 -0.73
N ALA A 10 4.49 12.47 -1.31
CA ALA A 10 3.26 13.24 -1.11
C ALA A 10 3.13 13.55 0.40
N PRO A 11 2.82 14.80 0.79
CA PRO A 11 2.94 15.25 2.18
C PRO A 11 2.24 14.31 3.18
N MET A 12 1.12 13.72 2.75
CA MET A 12 0.39 12.71 3.51
C MET A 12 1.20 11.43 3.81
N TRP A 13 2.00 10.92 2.87
CA TRP A 13 2.82 9.74 3.12
C TRP A 13 3.97 10.03 4.11
N ALA A 14 4.57 11.21 4.05
CA ALA A 14 5.60 11.60 5.00
C ALA A 14 5.06 11.62 6.44
N THR A 15 3.85 12.14 6.64
CA THR A 15 3.16 12.18 7.94
C THR A 15 2.71 10.79 8.39
N CYS A 16 2.12 9.98 7.49
CA CYS A 16 1.53 8.70 7.85
C CYS A 16 2.51 7.54 7.97
N ARG A 17 3.70 7.64 7.38
CA ARG A 17 4.66 6.54 7.30
C ARG A 17 5.06 5.96 8.67
N PRO A 18 5.43 6.75 9.70
CA PRO A 18 5.84 6.19 10.99
C PRO A 18 4.73 5.38 11.68
N ALA A 19 3.51 5.92 11.71
CA ALA A 19 2.36 5.27 12.34
C ALA A 19 1.92 4.00 11.58
N ALA A 20 1.93 4.05 10.25
CA ALA A 20 1.63 2.89 9.41
C ALA A 20 2.64 1.76 9.60
N LEU A 21 3.93 2.08 9.71
CA LEU A 21 4.99 1.10 9.98
C LEU A 21 4.84 0.47 11.38
N ALA A 22 4.58 1.28 12.41
CA ALA A 22 4.35 0.78 13.76
C ALA A 22 3.13 -0.17 13.85
N ALA A 23 2.03 0.18 13.17
CA ALA A 23 0.85 -0.68 13.09
C ALA A 23 1.13 -1.99 12.35
N HIS A 24 1.94 -1.95 11.28
CA HIS A 24 2.38 -3.13 10.56
C HIS A 24 3.24 -4.06 11.43
N ASP A 25 4.19 -3.51 12.19
CA ASP A 25 5.04 -4.28 13.10
C ASP A 25 4.22 -4.95 14.22
N ALA A 26 3.25 -4.23 14.77
CA ALA A 26 2.32 -4.76 15.78
C ALA A 26 1.45 -5.90 15.20
N ALA A 27 0.94 -5.74 13.98
CA ALA A 27 0.10 -6.74 13.32
C ALA A 27 0.87 -7.99 12.89
N THR A 28 2.14 -7.86 12.48
CA THR A 28 2.96 -8.99 12.02
C THR A 28 3.67 -9.72 13.16
N GLY A 29 3.74 -9.13 14.36
CA GLY A 29 4.37 -9.76 15.53
C GLY A 29 5.88 -9.96 15.41
N THR A 30 6.53 -9.33 14.44
CA THR A 30 7.95 -9.55 14.14
C THR A 30 8.91 -8.64 14.91
N GLY A 31 8.38 -7.63 15.62
CA GLY A 31 9.18 -6.66 16.38
C GLY A 31 10.20 -5.92 15.51
N GLY A 32 9.84 -5.61 14.25
CA GLY A 32 10.71 -4.94 13.29
C GLY A 32 11.72 -5.86 12.57
N ARG A 33 11.74 -7.17 12.86
CA ARG A 33 12.56 -8.14 12.10
C ARG A 33 11.88 -8.63 10.80
N GLY A 34 10.60 -8.32 10.61
CA GLY A 34 9.84 -8.66 9.40
C GLY A 34 10.20 -7.82 8.16
N HIS A 35 11.06 -6.82 8.31
CA HIS A 35 11.61 -6.04 7.18
C HIS A 35 12.32 -6.93 6.14
N GLU A 36 12.74 -8.13 6.52
CA GLU A 36 13.52 -9.06 5.71
C GLU A 36 12.70 -9.78 4.61
N MET A 37 11.37 -9.69 4.64
CA MET A 37 10.51 -10.22 3.56
C MET A 37 9.75 -9.15 2.80
N THR A 38 10.19 -7.89 2.87
CA THR A 38 9.67 -6.88 1.94
C THR A 38 10.21 -7.18 0.53
N PRO A 39 9.42 -6.95 -0.55
CA PRO A 39 9.91 -7.18 -1.90
C PRO A 39 11.28 -6.55 -2.18
N PRO A 40 11.60 -5.31 -1.73
CA PRO A 40 12.94 -4.75 -1.90
C PRO A 40 14.06 -5.56 -1.25
N PHE A 41 13.85 -6.13 -0.05
CA PHE A 41 14.86 -6.92 0.65
C PHE A 41 15.09 -8.28 -0.02
N ILE A 42 14.02 -8.97 -0.40
CA ILE A 42 14.08 -10.22 -1.15
C ILE A 42 14.78 -10.01 -2.49
N MET A 43 14.44 -8.93 -3.20
CA MET A 43 15.07 -8.59 -4.48
C MET A 43 16.56 -8.31 -4.30
N LYS A 44 16.99 -7.62 -3.23
CA LYS A 44 18.42 -7.43 -2.94
C LYS A 44 19.15 -8.75 -2.67
N ALA A 45 18.55 -9.66 -1.90
CA ALA A 45 19.14 -10.96 -1.60
C ALA A 45 19.26 -11.87 -2.83
N VAL A 46 18.26 -11.83 -3.74
CA VAL A 46 18.22 -12.67 -4.95
C VAL A 46 19.13 -12.14 -6.05
N TYR A 47 19.12 -10.82 -6.28
CA TYR A 47 19.78 -10.21 -7.43
C TYR A 47 21.19 -9.66 -7.11
N GLY A 48 21.55 -9.52 -5.83
CA GLY A 48 22.91 -9.17 -5.41
C GLY A 48 23.43 -7.87 -6.04
N SER A 49 24.62 -7.93 -6.65
CA SER A 49 25.27 -6.79 -7.32
C SER A 49 24.77 -6.51 -8.74
N ARG A 50 23.90 -7.37 -9.30
CA ARG A 50 23.25 -7.16 -10.60
C ARG A 50 21.78 -6.81 -10.37
N PRO A 51 21.42 -5.53 -10.18
CA PRO A 51 20.04 -5.16 -9.94
C PRO A 51 19.14 -5.63 -11.10
N PRO A 52 17.94 -6.13 -10.80
CA PRO A 52 17.00 -6.54 -11.84
C PRO A 52 16.52 -5.30 -12.60
N THR A 53 16.13 -5.50 -13.86
CA THR A 53 15.43 -4.45 -14.60
C THR A 53 14.01 -4.33 -14.03
N LEU A 54 13.68 -3.18 -13.47
CA LEU A 54 12.35 -2.90 -12.93
C LEU A 54 11.43 -2.43 -14.06
N LEU A 55 10.42 -3.24 -14.39
CA LEU A 55 9.29 -2.81 -15.23
C LEU A 55 8.12 -2.42 -14.33
N VAL A 56 7.73 -1.14 -14.33
CA VAL A 56 6.58 -0.64 -13.56
C VAL A 56 5.42 -0.39 -14.52
N LEU A 57 4.29 -1.05 -14.28
CA LEU A 57 3.03 -0.79 -14.98
C LEU A 57 2.16 0.11 -14.11
N LEU A 58 1.80 1.27 -14.63
CA LEU A 58 0.88 2.20 -13.98
C LEU A 58 -0.54 1.98 -14.49
N ARG A 59 -1.50 2.17 -13.60
CA ARG A 59 -2.94 2.10 -13.89
C ARG A 59 -3.63 3.30 -13.26
N ASN A 60 -4.75 3.72 -13.86
CA ASN A 60 -5.64 4.69 -13.23
C ASN A 60 -5.99 4.24 -11.79
N PRO A 61 -5.80 5.10 -10.78
CA PRO A 61 -6.04 4.73 -9.38
C PRO A 61 -7.50 4.38 -9.10
N ILE A 62 -8.47 4.99 -9.80
CA ILE A 62 -9.90 4.69 -9.65
C ILE A 62 -10.19 3.27 -10.13
N ASP A 63 -9.77 2.95 -11.36
CA ASP A 63 -9.96 1.60 -11.91
C ASP A 63 -9.26 0.53 -11.06
N ARG A 64 -8.08 0.85 -10.51
CA ARG A 64 -7.37 -0.04 -9.60
C ARG A 64 -8.19 -0.27 -8.33
N PHE A 65 -8.69 0.79 -7.73
CA PHE A 65 -9.48 0.72 -6.50
C PHE A 65 -10.76 -0.09 -6.69
N GLU A 66 -11.52 0.21 -7.76
CA GLU A 66 -12.72 -0.54 -8.13
C GLU A 66 -12.40 -2.01 -8.41
N THR A 67 -11.35 -2.30 -9.17
CA THR A 67 -10.92 -3.68 -9.44
C THR A 67 -10.55 -4.40 -8.15
N SER A 68 -9.86 -3.73 -7.22
CA SER A 68 -9.50 -4.34 -5.94
C SER A 68 -10.75 -4.82 -5.19
N PHE A 69 -11.81 -4.00 -5.16
CA PHE A 69 -13.07 -4.39 -4.53
C PHE A 69 -13.69 -5.62 -5.20
N TRP A 70 -13.91 -5.58 -6.52
CA TRP A 70 -14.64 -6.66 -7.20
C TRP A 70 -13.84 -7.95 -7.37
N HIS A 71 -12.53 -7.85 -7.55
CA HIS A 71 -11.67 -9.00 -7.85
C HIS A 71 -11.27 -9.78 -6.59
N HIS A 72 -11.09 -9.09 -5.46
CA HIS A 72 -10.70 -9.76 -4.22
C HIS A 72 -11.93 -10.11 -3.38
N VAL A 73 -12.28 -11.40 -3.41
CA VAL A 73 -13.50 -11.98 -2.78
C VAL A 73 -13.79 -11.56 -1.34
N HIS A 74 -12.77 -11.16 -0.56
CA HIS A 74 -12.96 -10.76 0.83
C HIS A 74 -13.58 -9.36 0.98
N TYR A 75 -13.44 -8.45 0.01
CA TYR A 75 -14.08 -7.13 0.10
C TYR A 75 -15.59 -7.20 -0.17
N PRO A 76 -16.09 -7.81 -1.25
CA PRO A 76 -17.54 -7.94 -1.47
C PRO A 76 -18.19 -8.82 -0.41
N LYS A 77 -17.46 -9.80 0.15
CA LYS A 77 -17.93 -10.60 1.29
C LYS A 77 -18.12 -9.76 2.55
N ARG A 78 -17.27 -8.76 2.79
CA ARG A 78 -17.33 -7.88 3.98
C ARG A 78 -18.34 -6.75 3.83
N TYR A 79 -18.36 -6.09 2.67
CA TYR A 79 -19.13 -4.86 2.46
C TYR A 79 -20.41 -5.06 1.63
N GLY A 80 -20.62 -6.25 1.06
CA GLY A 80 -21.71 -6.56 0.14
C GLY A 80 -21.29 -6.37 -1.32
N ALA A 81 -21.68 -7.31 -2.20
CA ALA A 81 -21.35 -7.25 -3.63
C ALA A 81 -22.30 -6.29 -4.39
N SER A 82 -22.25 -5.00 -4.04
CA SER A 82 -23.09 -3.95 -4.59
C SER A 82 -22.33 -2.63 -4.72
N ALA A 83 -22.94 -1.64 -5.40
CA ALA A 83 -22.42 -0.29 -5.45
C ALA A 83 -22.31 0.35 -4.04
N ASP A 84 -23.29 0.09 -3.17
CA ASP A 84 -23.25 0.56 -1.77
C ASP A 84 -22.10 -0.07 -0.99
N GLY A 85 -21.77 -1.35 -1.26
CA GLY A 85 -20.61 -2.00 -0.66
C GLY A 85 -19.28 -1.40 -1.12
N LEU A 86 -19.19 -0.99 -2.40
CA LEU A 86 -18.03 -0.28 -2.92
C LEU A 86 -17.90 1.11 -2.27
N ASP A 87 -19.00 1.85 -2.09
CA ASP A 87 -19.00 3.14 -1.38
C ASP A 87 -18.56 2.98 0.09
N ALA A 88 -19.07 1.96 0.78
CA ALA A 88 -18.67 1.65 2.15
C ALA A 88 -17.17 1.33 2.27
N PHE A 89 -16.63 0.55 1.33
CA PHE A 89 -15.20 0.26 1.23
C PHE A 89 -14.36 1.51 0.98
N ALA A 90 -14.84 2.42 0.13
CA ALA A 90 -14.19 3.71 -0.13
C ALA A 90 -14.17 4.60 1.12
N ARG A 91 -15.30 4.73 1.82
CA ARG A 91 -15.40 5.51 3.06
C ARG A 91 -14.50 4.99 4.17
N GLU A 92 -14.42 3.66 4.35
CA GLU A 92 -13.51 3.08 5.34
C GLU A 92 -12.05 3.41 5.02
N SER A 93 -11.67 3.28 3.74
CA SER A 93 -10.32 3.58 3.26
C SER A 93 -9.96 5.04 3.45
N ILE A 94 -10.84 5.96 3.06
CA ILE A 94 -10.68 7.41 3.22
C ILE A 94 -10.61 7.78 4.70
N GLY A 95 -11.52 7.27 5.52
CA GLY A 95 -11.54 7.53 6.95
C GLY A 95 -10.27 7.06 7.66
N GLY A 96 -9.61 6.00 7.17
CA GLY A 96 -8.29 5.59 7.64
C GLY A 96 -7.22 6.67 7.39
N PHE A 97 -7.21 7.26 6.19
CA PHE A 97 -6.30 8.36 5.86
C PHE A 97 -6.60 9.62 6.66
N GLU A 98 -7.87 9.99 6.81
CA GLU A 98 -8.28 11.18 7.57
C GLU A 98 -7.86 11.06 9.04
N ARG A 99 -8.08 9.91 9.67
CA ARG A 99 -7.62 9.65 11.06
C ARG A 99 -6.11 9.74 11.19
N CYS A 100 -5.38 9.27 10.19
CA CYS A 100 -3.92 9.38 10.18
C CYS A 100 -3.45 10.82 10.02
N ALA A 101 -4.08 11.60 9.14
CA ALA A 101 -3.72 12.98 8.90
C ALA A 101 -4.08 13.93 10.06
N ALA A 102 -5.03 13.53 10.89
CA ALA A 102 -5.45 14.28 12.09
C ALA A 102 -4.58 13.97 13.34
N ALA A 103 -3.67 13.01 13.26
CA ALA A 103 -2.73 12.62 14.33
C ALA A 103 -1.39 13.38 14.20
#